data_AF-A0A2L0BDH1-F1
#
_entry.id   AF-A0A2L0BDH1-F1
#
_cell.length_a   1.000
_cell.length_b   1.000
_cell.length_c   1.000
_cell.angle_alpha   90.00
_cell.angle_beta   90.00
_cell.angle_gamma   90.00
#
_symmetry.space_group_name_H-M   'P 1'
#
loop_
_entity.id
_entity.type
_entity.pdbx_description
1 polymer ?
#
loop_
_entity_poly.entity_id
_entity_poly.type
_entity_poly.pdbx_seq_one_letter_code
_entity_poly.pdbx_strand_id
1 'polypeptide(L)'
;SCIILVDALCEAEYHRPDVGDTITSFLLKHLPNFPPWLKLVATVRTQLQEITRRLPGTRLSLDQSDNVQRDILDYITRRLSDNPGIQANVWKDGASTQHKFNQYLTNLAKGSFLFAKLTLDLLERGHLVAKSSGYKVLPVSLAQIFLLHFNLRFPTVRSFEKINHILSVCLAALYPLTLLEIYYSVNAILVDDFLAWEEFLQRFRLLSGFLVKRL
;
A
#
# COMPACT_ATOMS: atom_id res chain seq x y z
N SER A 1 -23.45 -17.84 -13.19
CA SER A 1 -23.23 -16.39 -12.97
C SER A 1 -21.74 -16.16 -13.01
N CYS A 2 -21.28 -15.20 -13.81
CA CYS A 2 -19.88 -14.78 -13.85
C CYS A 2 -19.79 -13.38 -13.21
N ILE A 3 -18.78 -13.15 -12.38
CA ILE A 3 -18.52 -11.85 -11.75
C ILE A 3 -17.12 -11.41 -12.14
N ILE A 4 -17.02 -10.23 -12.74
CA ILE A 4 -15.75 -9.58 -13.01
C ILE A 4 -15.53 -8.52 -11.93
N LEU A 5 -14.38 -8.62 -11.26
CA LEU A 5 -13.89 -7.56 -10.39
C LEU A 5 -12.87 -6.71 -11.15
N VAL A 6 -13.13 -5.41 -11.26
CA VAL A 6 -12.18 -4.42 -11.74
C VAL A 6 -11.69 -3.62 -10.55
N ASP A 7 -10.52 -3.97 -10.05
CA ASP A 7 -9.92 -3.24 -8.93
C ASP A 7 -9.27 -1.93 -9.41
N ALA A 8 -9.49 -0.87 -8.64
CA ALA A 8 -8.97 0.47 -8.85
C ALA A 8 -9.20 1.01 -10.27
N LEU A 9 -10.47 1.05 -10.72
CA LEU A 9 -10.86 1.52 -12.05
C LEU A 9 -10.28 2.91 -12.42
N CYS A 10 -10.11 3.78 -11.43
CA CYS A 10 -9.48 5.10 -11.62
C CYS A 10 -8.03 5.05 -12.12
N GLU A 11 -7.29 3.96 -11.88
CA GLU A 11 -5.90 3.85 -12.33
C GLU A 11 -5.79 3.78 -13.86
N ALA A 12 -6.83 3.27 -14.53
CA ALA A 12 -6.91 3.24 -15.99
C ALA A 12 -7.03 4.64 -16.60
N GLU A 13 -7.46 5.65 -15.84
CA GLU A 13 -7.55 7.03 -16.32
C GLU A 13 -6.19 7.75 -16.30
N TYR A 14 -5.25 7.35 -15.44
CA TYR A 14 -3.90 7.93 -15.43
C TYR A 14 -3.11 7.60 -16.70
N HIS A 15 -3.37 6.44 -17.30
CA HIS A 15 -2.75 5.99 -18.54
C HIS A 15 -3.70 6.09 -19.74
N ARG A 16 -4.60 7.09 -19.71
CA ARG A 16 -5.55 7.30 -20.80
C ARG A 16 -4.80 7.38 -22.14
N PRO A 17 -5.15 6.54 -23.13
CA PRO A 17 -4.50 6.59 -24.43
C PRO A 17 -4.93 7.85 -25.19
N ASP A 18 -4.03 8.37 -26.04
CA ASP A 18 -4.35 9.50 -26.93
C ASP A 18 -5.50 9.17 -27.89
N VAL A 19 -5.68 7.88 -28.21
CA VAL A 19 -6.73 7.36 -29.08
C VAL A 19 -7.35 6.11 -28.46
N GLY A 20 -8.68 6.07 -28.36
CA GLY A 20 -9.43 4.89 -27.91
C GLY A 20 -10.19 5.09 -26.60
N ASP A 21 -10.78 4.00 -26.13
CA ASP A 21 -11.57 3.96 -24.89
C ASP A 21 -10.68 3.66 -23.69
N THR A 22 -10.93 4.33 -22.55
CA THR A 22 -10.46 3.84 -21.25
C THR A 22 -11.35 2.67 -20.81
N ILE A 23 -10.95 1.94 -19.77
CA ILE A 23 -11.80 0.89 -19.20
C ILE A 23 -13.16 1.50 -18.79
N THR A 24 -13.17 2.69 -18.21
CA THR A 24 -14.40 3.39 -17.83
C THR A 24 -15.29 3.70 -19.03
N SER A 25 -14.75 4.27 -20.12
CA SER A 25 -15.57 4.63 -21.29
C SER A 25 -16.05 3.40 -22.06
N PHE A 26 -15.21 2.36 -22.14
CA PHE A 26 -15.59 1.05 -22.67
C PHE A 26 -16.79 0.48 -21.90
N LEU A 27 -16.68 0.43 -20.56
CA LEU A 27 -17.76 -0.09 -19.72
C LEU A 27 -19.04 0.72 -19.90
N LEU A 28 -18.96 2.06 -19.91
CA LEU A 28 -20.12 2.93 -20.12
C LEU A 28 -20.85 2.62 -21.44
N LYS A 29 -20.10 2.35 -22.50
CA LYS A 29 -20.62 2.06 -23.84
C LYS A 29 -21.21 0.66 -23.97
N HIS A 30 -20.62 -0.33 -23.32
CA HIS A 30 -20.92 -1.74 -23.56
C HIS A 30 -21.77 -2.42 -22.47
N LEU A 31 -21.80 -1.89 -21.24
CA LEU A 31 -22.58 -2.43 -20.13
C LEU A 31 -24.07 -2.70 -20.47
N PRO A 32 -24.79 -1.84 -21.23
CA PRO A 32 -26.19 -2.11 -21.59
C PRO A 32 -26.40 -3.40 -22.39
N ASN A 33 -25.36 -3.86 -23.08
CA ASN A 33 -25.39 -5.07 -23.91
C ASN A 33 -24.82 -6.30 -23.18
N PHE A 34 -24.41 -6.15 -21.91
CA PHE A 34 -23.89 -7.29 -21.16
C PHE A 34 -25.00 -8.30 -20.91
N PRO A 35 -24.71 -9.61 -21.05
CA PRO A 35 -25.69 -10.62 -20.79
C PRO A 35 -26.04 -10.63 -19.28
N PRO A 36 -27.28 -10.98 -18.89
CA PRO A 36 -27.74 -10.87 -17.51
C PRO A 36 -26.99 -11.79 -16.52
N TRP A 37 -26.26 -12.78 -17.01
CA TRP A 37 -25.41 -13.65 -16.20
C TRP A 37 -24.05 -13.05 -15.83
N LEU A 38 -23.66 -11.93 -16.47
CA LEU A 38 -22.38 -11.26 -16.25
C LEU A 38 -22.57 -10.04 -15.36
N LYS A 39 -21.91 -10.04 -14.20
CA LYS A 39 -21.95 -8.94 -13.23
C LYS A 39 -20.58 -8.28 -13.11
N LEU A 40 -20.59 -6.97 -12.90
CA LEU A 40 -19.38 -6.18 -12.69
C LEU A 40 -19.37 -5.63 -11.26
N VAL A 41 -18.25 -5.80 -10.58
CA VAL A 41 -17.91 -5.06 -9.37
C VAL A 41 -16.67 -4.24 -9.69
N ALA A 42 -16.72 -2.94 -9.48
CA ALA A 42 -15.58 -2.06 -9.69
C ALA A 42 -15.28 -1.28 -8.42
N THR A 43 -14.01 -1.10 -8.10
CA THR A 43 -13.58 -0.23 -6.99
C THR A 43 -12.98 1.05 -7.56
N VAL A 44 -13.20 2.17 -6.87
CA VAL A 44 -12.68 3.48 -7.24
C VAL A 44 -12.26 4.22 -5.98
N ARG A 45 -11.17 4.98 -6.03
CA ARG A 45 -10.78 5.85 -4.92
C ARG A 45 -11.81 6.96 -4.78
N THR A 46 -12.23 7.26 -3.55
CA THR A 46 -13.24 8.30 -3.26
C THR A 46 -12.89 9.66 -3.85
N GLN A 47 -11.61 10.03 -3.88
CA GLN A 47 -11.15 11.30 -4.49
C GLN A 47 -11.38 11.37 -6.01
N LEU A 48 -11.58 10.22 -6.67
CA LEU A 48 -11.69 10.08 -8.12
C LEU A 48 -13.04 9.47 -8.54
N GLN A 49 -14.03 9.48 -7.66
CA GLN A 49 -15.36 8.91 -7.90
C GLN A 49 -16.08 9.52 -9.12
N GLU A 50 -15.75 10.76 -9.49
CA GLU A 50 -16.32 11.46 -10.65
C GLU A 50 -16.11 10.71 -11.98
N ILE A 51 -15.02 9.93 -12.10
CA ILE A 51 -14.74 9.08 -13.26
C ILE A 51 -15.91 8.11 -13.51
N THR A 52 -16.48 7.57 -12.42
CA THR A 52 -17.56 6.59 -12.47
C THR A 52 -18.95 7.23 -12.47
N ARG A 53 -19.06 8.56 -12.50
CA ARG A 53 -20.34 9.25 -12.29
C ARG A 53 -21.41 8.85 -13.30
N ARG A 54 -21.01 8.53 -14.53
CA ARG A 54 -21.91 8.12 -15.62
C ARG A 54 -22.19 6.61 -15.65
N LEU A 55 -21.41 5.80 -14.94
CA LEU A 55 -21.62 4.36 -14.92
C LEU A 55 -22.92 4.03 -14.16
N PRO A 56 -23.78 3.18 -14.74
CA PRO A 56 -24.98 2.71 -14.08
C PRO A 56 -24.62 1.71 -12.96
N GLY A 57 -25.48 1.59 -11.96
CA GLY A 57 -25.36 0.59 -10.90
C GLY A 57 -25.38 1.16 -9.49
N THR A 58 -25.40 0.24 -8.52
CA THR A 58 -25.40 0.57 -7.09
C THR A 58 -24.02 1.03 -6.66
N ARG A 59 -23.95 2.16 -5.95
CA ARG A 59 -22.71 2.68 -5.36
C ARG A 59 -22.68 2.37 -3.88
N LEU A 60 -21.54 1.83 -3.44
CA LEU A 60 -21.26 1.55 -2.05
C LEU A 60 -20.00 2.34 -1.67
N SER A 61 -20.10 3.19 -0.66
CA SER A 61 -18.94 3.90 -0.10
C SER A 61 -18.50 3.19 1.17
N LEU A 62 -17.24 2.76 1.22
CA LEU A 62 -16.64 2.20 2.43
C LEU A 62 -16.26 3.29 3.44
N ASP A 63 -16.10 4.54 3.01
CA ASP A 63 -15.70 5.66 3.87
C ASP A 63 -16.85 6.20 4.74
N GLN A 64 -18.10 6.00 4.32
CA GLN A 64 -19.29 6.54 4.97
C GLN A 64 -19.96 5.56 5.95
N SER A 65 -19.35 4.42 6.24
CA SER A 65 -19.92 3.44 7.17
C SER A 65 -19.68 3.87 8.61
N ASP A 66 -20.76 3.95 9.40
CA ASP A 66 -20.73 4.25 10.84
C ASP A 66 -19.86 3.23 11.62
N ASN A 67 -19.64 2.05 11.05
CA ASN A 67 -18.88 0.98 11.68
C ASN A 67 -17.37 1.10 11.49
N VAL A 68 -16.85 1.91 10.56
CA VAL A 68 -15.40 1.91 10.23
C VAL A 68 -14.53 2.19 11.46
N GLN A 69 -14.91 3.17 12.28
CA GLN A 69 -14.17 3.50 13.50
C GLN A 69 -14.21 2.35 14.52
N ARG A 70 -15.37 1.69 14.68
CA ARG A 70 -15.52 0.53 15.55
C ARG A 70 -14.70 -0.65 15.05
N ASP A 71 -14.78 -0.95 13.76
CA ASP A 71 -14.09 -2.09 13.16
C ASP A 71 -12.56 -1.91 13.22
N ILE A 72 -12.06 -0.67 13.10
CA ILE A 72 -10.63 -0.35 13.34
C ILE A 72 -10.26 -0.54 14.81
N LEU A 73 -11.10 -0.04 15.73
CA LEU A 73 -10.88 -0.22 17.17
C LEU A 73 -10.82 -1.71 17.53
N ASP A 74 -11.74 -2.52 16.99
CA ASP A 74 -11.80 -3.97 17.19
C ASP A 74 -10.56 -4.64 16.60
N TYR A 75 -10.14 -4.25 15.40
CA TYR A 75 -8.92 -4.73 14.76
C TYR A 75 -7.66 -4.44 15.60
N ILE A 76 -7.51 -3.20 16.08
CA ILE A 76 -6.37 -2.79 16.93
C ILE A 76 -6.40 -3.57 18.24
N THR A 77 -7.57 -3.65 18.89
CA THR A 77 -7.74 -4.35 20.16
C THR A 77 -7.36 -5.82 20.03
N ARG A 78 -7.82 -6.48 18.95
CA ARG A 78 -7.49 -7.88 18.67
C ARG A 78 -6.01 -8.09 18.36
N ARG A 79 -5.40 -7.22 17.55
CA ARG A 79 -3.95 -7.31 17.26
C ARG A 79 -3.12 -7.17 18.52
N LEU A 80 -3.55 -6.33 19.45
CA LEU A 80 -2.89 -6.16 20.74
C LEU A 80 -3.09 -7.36 21.66
N SER A 81 -4.28 -7.96 21.72
CA SER A 81 -4.52 -9.15 22.54
C SER A 81 -3.74 -10.35 22.03
N ASP A 82 -3.69 -10.53 20.71
CA ASP A 82 -3.15 -11.72 20.07
C ASP A 82 -1.61 -11.69 19.99
N ASN A 83 -0.97 -10.52 20.21
CA ASN A 83 0.45 -10.34 19.98
C ASN A 83 1.20 -9.70 21.18
N PRO A 84 1.87 -10.52 22.02
CA PRO A 84 2.62 -10.03 23.18
C PRO A 84 3.76 -9.07 22.82
N GLY A 85 4.34 -9.17 21.62
CA GLY A 85 5.41 -8.29 21.16
C GLY A 85 4.95 -6.84 21.03
N ILE A 86 3.72 -6.63 20.55
CA ILE A 86 3.12 -5.29 20.49
C ILE A 86 2.86 -4.77 21.90
N GLN A 87 2.31 -5.59 22.80
CA GLN A 87 2.03 -5.21 24.19
C GLN A 87 3.29 -4.67 24.90
N ALA A 88 4.40 -5.42 24.78
CA ALA A 88 5.69 -5.07 25.37
C ALA A 88 6.25 -3.71 24.89
N ASN A 89 5.83 -3.26 23.71
CA ASN A 89 6.26 -2.00 23.10
C ASN A 89 5.27 -0.85 23.30
N VAL A 90 4.05 -1.10 23.77
CA VAL A 90 3.02 -0.08 23.97
C VAL A 90 2.86 0.32 25.44
N TRP A 91 2.80 -0.62 26.39
CA TRP A 91 2.60 -0.28 27.80
C TRP A 91 3.53 -1.05 28.73
N LYS A 92 3.85 -0.43 29.87
CA LYS A 92 4.45 -1.12 31.02
C LYS A 92 3.40 -1.48 32.08
N ASP A 93 2.35 -0.66 32.22
CA ASP A 93 1.38 -0.74 33.32
C ASP A 93 -0.07 -0.89 32.81
N GLY A 94 -0.60 -2.12 32.88
CA GLY A 94 -2.03 -2.45 32.99
C GLY A 94 -3.01 -2.03 31.88
N ALA A 95 -4.28 -2.43 32.07
CA ALA A 95 -5.38 -2.29 31.11
C ALA A 95 -5.80 -0.83 30.80
N SER A 96 -5.55 0.12 31.70
CA SER A 96 -5.91 1.54 31.49
C SER A 96 -5.05 2.21 30.40
N THR A 97 -3.78 1.80 30.27
CA THR A 97 -2.87 2.28 29.23
C THR A 97 -3.25 1.74 27.85
N GLN A 98 -3.76 0.50 27.81
CA GLN A 98 -4.25 -0.14 26.58
C GLN A 98 -5.42 0.62 25.97
N HIS A 99 -6.44 0.97 26.77
CA HIS A 99 -7.60 1.71 26.26
C HIS A 99 -7.23 3.07 25.66
N LYS A 100 -6.34 3.82 26.32
CA LYS A 100 -5.85 5.12 25.82
C LYS A 100 -5.11 4.97 24.49
N PHE A 101 -4.26 3.95 24.38
CA PHE A 101 -3.56 3.67 23.13
C PHE A 101 -4.51 3.28 22.00
N ASN A 102 -5.48 2.40 22.27
CA ASN A 102 -6.46 1.96 21.26
C ASN A 102 -7.23 3.14 20.70
N GLN A 103 -7.73 4.02 21.57
CA GLN A 103 -8.44 5.24 21.15
C GLN A 103 -7.52 6.18 20.37
N TYR A 104 -6.28 6.38 20.84
CA TYR A 104 -5.31 7.23 20.16
C TYR A 104 -5.01 6.73 18.74
N LEU A 105 -4.67 5.45 18.58
CA LEU A 105 -4.33 4.87 17.29
C LEU A 105 -5.54 4.81 16.35
N THR A 106 -6.74 4.54 16.88
CA THR A 106 -7.99 4.55 16.09
C THR A 106 -8.24 5.94 15.49
N ASN A 107 -8.13 7.00 16.31
CA ASN A 107 -8.26 8.38 15.86
C ASN A 107 -7.18 8.76 14.85
N LEU A 108 -5.94 8.29 15.08
CA LEU A 108 -4.82 8.57 14.19
C LEU A 108 -4.95 7.86 12.84
N ALA A 109 -5.54 6.66 12.81
CA ALA A 109 -5.74 5.86 11.61
C ALA A 109 -6.75 6.49 10.64
N LYS A 110 -7.68 7.32 11.11
CA LYS A 110 -8.67 8.05 10.27
C LYS A 110 -9.38 7.14 9.24
N GLY A 111 -9.79 5.94 9.64
CA GLY A 111 -10.45 4.99 8.74
C GLY A 111 -9.51 4.06 7.95
N SER A 112 -8.19 4.25 8.04
CA SER A 112 -7.21 3.45 7.29
C SER A 112 -6.74 2.22 8.07
N PHE A 113 -7.29 1.05 7.73
CA PHE A 113 -6.78 -0.24 8.21
C PHE A 113 -5.32 -0.48 7.83
N LEU A 114 -4.90 -0.02 6.66
CA LEU A 114 -3.50 -0.13 6.24
C LEU A 114 -2.57 0.62 7.19
N PHE A 115 -2.94 1.84 7.58
CA PHE A 115 -2.17 2.63 8.53
C PHE A 115 -2.10 1.94 9.91
N ALA A 116 -3.23 1.48 10.42
CA ALA A 116 -3.29 0.77 11.71
C ALA A 116 -2.42 -0.50 11.67
N LYS A 117 -2.57 -1.31 10.62
CA LYS A 117 -1.78 -2.53 10.41
C LYS A 117 -0.28 -2.23 10.41
N LEU A 118 0.19 -1.32 9.55
CA LEU A 118 1.62 -1.07 9.41
C LEU A 118 2.23 -0.48 10.69
N THR A 119 1.50 0.39 11.39
CA THR A 119 1.92 0.91 12.70
C THR A 119 2.07 -0.22 13.72
N LEU A 120 1.10 -1.14 13.77
CA LEU A 120 1.13 -2.31 14.67
C LEU A 120 2.26 -3.28 14.29
N ASP A 121 2.52 -3.49 13.01
CA ASP A 121 3.62 -4.34 12.52
C ASP A 121 5.01 -3.77 12.90
N LEU A 122 5.15 -2.44 12.89
CA LEU A 122 6.37 -1.76 13.35
C LEU A 122 6.57 -1.91 14.87
N LEU A 123 5.48 -1.84 15.65
CA LEU A 123 5.52 -2.10 17.09
C LEU A 123 5.82 -3.58 17.38
N GLU A 124 5.23 -4.51 16.64
CA GLU A 124 5.48 -5.94 16.78
C GLU A 124 6.95 -6.29 16.58
N ARG A 125 7.59 -5.69 15.57
CA ARG A 125 9.00 -5.91 15.25
C ARG A 125 9.97 -5.13 16.15
N GLY A 126 9.47 -4.33 17.09
CA GLY A 126 10.30 -3.49 17.97
C GLY A 126 10.97 -2.31 17.27
N HIS A 127 10.52 -1.94 16.07
CA HIS A 127 10.99 -0.75 15.36
C HIS A 127 10.38 0.54 15.91
N LEU A 128 9.28 0.43 16.66
CA LEU A 128 8.67 1.53 17.42
C LEU A 128 8.44 1.09 18.86
N VAL A 129 8.51 2.05 19.79
CA VAL A 129 8.21 1.84 21.21
C VAL A 129 7.38 3.01 21.71
N ALA A 130 6.08 2.78 21.91
CA ALA A 130 5.08 3.78 22.25
C ALA A 130 4.76 3.87 23.76
N LYS A 131 5.80 3.81 24.62
CA LYS A 131 5.65 3.77 26.09
C LYS A 131 5.37 5.13 26.74
N SER A 132 5.51 6.23 26.01
CA SER A 132 5.27 7.59 26.53
C SER A 132 3.81 7.99 26.38
N SER A 133 3.29 8.75 27.32
CA SER A 133 1.88 9.17 27.38
C SER A 133 1.42 10.01 26.17
N GLY A 134 2.34 10.61 25.43
CA GLY A 134 2.02 11.45 24.27
C GLY A 134 2.09 10.74 22.91
N TYR A 135 2.54 9.47 22.86
CA TYR A 135 2.66 8.66 21.64
C TYR A 135 3.33 9.36 20.43
N LYS A 136 4.13 10.41 20.65
CA LYS A 136 4.74 11.25 19.59
C LYS A 136 5.70 10.51 18.65
N VAL A 137 6.12 9.31 19.06
CA VAL A 137 6.99 8.42 18.27
C VAL A 137 6.22 7.72 17.15
N LEU A 138 4.89 7.65 17.24
CA LEU A 138 4.08 7.02 16.21
C LEU A 138 4.06 7.91 14.96
N PRO A 139 4.26 7.33 13.77
CA PRO A 139 4.04 8.03 12.51
C PRO A 139 2.62 8.62 12.45
N VAL A 140 2.45 9.78 11.83
CA VAL A 140 1.11 10.42 11.69
C VAL A 140 0.53 10.30 10.27
N SER A 141 1.25 9.64 9.36
CA SER A 141 0.78 9.37 7.99
C SER A 141 1.42 8.10 7.41
N LEU A 142 0.80 7.53 6.36
CA LEU A 142 1.39 6.43 5.60
C LEU A 142 2.75 6.79 5.00
N ALA A 143 2.93 8.04 4.56
CA ALA A 143 4.20 8.50 4.03
C ALA A 143 5.33 8.41 5.07
N GLN A 144 5.05 8.77 6.33
CA GLN A 144 6.02 8.62 7.41
C GLN A 144 6.30 7.16 7.75
N ILE A 145 5.29 6.28 7.71
CA ILE A 145 5.48 4.84 7.88
C ILE A 145 6.39 4.28 6.79
N PHE A 146 6.13 4.60 5.52
CA PHE A 146 6.95 4.14 4.41
C PHE A 146 8.36 4.68 4.47
N LEU A 147 8.53 5.97 4.80
CA LEU A 147 9.85 6.57 5.01
C LEU A 147 10.62 5.87 6.14
N LEU A 148 9.96 5.56 7.25
CA LEU A 148 10.58 4.84 8.36
C LEU A 148 11.00 3.42 7.92
N HIS A 149 10.13 2.67 7.24
CA HIS A 149 10.49 1.37 6.69
C HIS A 149 11.71 1.45 5.75
N PHE A 150 11.75 2.49 4.93
CA PHE A 150 12.84 2.70 3.98
C PHE A 150 14.15 3.06 4.71
N ASN A 151 14.10 3.95 5.70
CA ASN A 151 15.26 4.31 6.52
C ASN A 151 15.77 3.14 7.36
N LEU A 152 14.89 2.27 7.86
CA LEU A 152 15.29 1.04 8.57
C LEU A 152 16.01 0.05 7.63
N ARG A 153 15.62 0.00 6.35
CA ARG A 153 16.29 -0.84 5.36
C ARG A 153 17.59 -0.23 4.85
N PHE A 154 17.60 1.08 4.64
CA PHE A 154 18.68 1.86 4.06
C PHE A 154 19.05 3.02 5.00
N PRO A 155 19.77 2.75 6.10
CA PRO A 155 20.04 3.76 7.14
C PRO A 155 21.02 4.86 6.71
N THR A 156 21.71 4.66 5.57
CA THR A 156 22.69 5.63 5.04
C THR A 156 22.43 5.89 3.56
N VAL A 157 22.81 7.09 3.10
CA VAL A 157 22.76 7.46 1.68
C VAL A 157 23.47 6.42 0.82
N ARG A 158 24.68 5.99 1.24
CA ARG A 158 25.45 4.94 0.54
C ARG A 158 24.72 3.60 0.42
N SER A 159 23.94 3.20 1.43
CA SER A 159 23.16 1.96 1.36
C SER A 159 22.00 2.06 0.37
N PHE A 160 21.40 3.24 0.24
CA PHE A 160 20.34 3.51 -0.72
C PHE A 160 20.88 3.61 -2.16
N GLU A 161 22.01 4.29 -2.35
CA GLU A 161 22.66 4.44 -3.67
C GLU A 161 22.88 3.09 -4.38
N LYS A 162 23.16 2.02 -3.62
CA LYS A 162 23.33 0.66 -4.17
C LYS A 162 22.11 0.14 -4.93
N ILE A 163 20.89 0.53 -4.52
CA ILE A 163 19.63 0.04 -5.11
C ILE A 163 18.90 1.11 -5.92
N ASN A 164 19.39 2.35 -5.93
CA ASN A 164 18.73 3.49 -6.54
C ASN A 164 18.43 3.25 -8.03
N HIS A 165 19.41 2.78 -8.81
CA HIS A 165 19.21 2.51 -10.24
C HIS A 165 18.14 1.43 -10.50
N ILE A 166 18.08 0.40 -9.65
CA ILE A 166 17.05 -0.64 -9.76
C ILE A 166 15.67 -0.03 -9.54
N LEU A 167 15.50 0.80 -8.50
CA LEU A 167 14.24 1.50 -8.24
C LEU A 167 13.87 2.46 -9.36
N SER A 168 14.82 3.24 -9.89
CA SER A 168 14.58 4.16 -11.01
C SER A 168 14.06 3.43 -12.24
N VAL A 169 14.66 2.29 -12.60
CA VAL A 169 14.18 1.45 -13.71
C VAL A 169 12.77 0.93 -13.44
N CYS A 170 12.52 0.37 -12.25
CA CYS A 170 11.20 -0.13 -11.87
C CYS A 170 10.12 0.96 -11.86
N LEU A 171 10.44 2.18 -11.43
CA LEU A 171 9.52 3.31 -11.37
C LEU A 171 9.24 3.90 -12.76
N ALA A 172 10.23 3.87 -13.66
CA ALA A 172 10.06 4.35 -15.03
C ALA A 172 9.30 3.35 -15.93
N ALA A 173 9.24 2.07 -15.53
CA ALA A 173 8.61 1.04 -16.32
C ALA A 173 7.07 1.18 -16.35
N LEU A 174 6.49 1.17 -17.54
CA LEU A 174 5.03 1.16 -17.75
C LEU A 174 4.42 -0.23 -17.53
N TYR A 175 5.23 -1.27 -17.66
CA TYR A 175 4.81 -2.67 -17.54
C TYR A 175 5.70 -3.39 -16.54
N PRO A 176 5.20 -4.47 -15.92
CA PRO A 176 6.01 -5.28 -15.02
C PRO A 176 7.20 -5.86 -15.78
N LEU A 177 8.41 -5.56 -15.31
CA LEU A 177 9.64 -6.08 -15.90
C LEU A 177 10.04 -7.40 -15.25
N THR A 178 10.56 -8.31 -16.05
CA THR A 178 11.28 -9.50 -15.58
C THR A 178 12.59 -9.10 -14.92
N LEU A 179 13.13 -9.99 -14.09
CA LEU A 179 14.41 -9.76 -13.41
C LEU A 179 15.57 -9.49 -14.39
N LEU A 180 15.52 -10.14 -15.56
CA LEU A 180 16.53 -9.99 -16.60
C LEU A 180 16.40 -8.66 -17.34
N GLU A 181 15.18 -8.22 -17.65
CA GLU A 181 14.93 -6.90 -18.23
C GLU A 181 15.40 -5.79 -17.29
N ILE A 182 15.11 -5.89 -15.99
CA ILE A 182 15.58 -4.92 -15.00
C ILE A 182 17.12 -4.86 -15.00
N TYR A 183 17.79 -6.01 -15.00
CA TYR A 183 19.25 -6.07 -15.03
C TYR A 183 19.85 -5.40 -16.26
N TYR A 184 19.34 -5.72 -17.45
CA TYR A 184 19.84 -5.12 -18.69
C TYR A 184 19.51 -3.63 -18.77
N SER A 185 18.33 -3.20 -18.30
CA SER A 185 17.97 -1.78 -18.22
C SER A 185 18.86 -1.00 -17.26
N VAL A 186 19.22 -1.57 -16.10
CA VAL A 186 20.17 -0.95 -15.18
C VAL A 186 21.55 -0.82 -15.83
N ASN A 187 22.04 -1.89 -16.45
CA ASN A 187 23.34 -1.89 -17.10
C ASN A 187 23.40 -1.00 -18.36
N ALA A 188 22.29 -0.74 -19.03
CA ALA A 188 22.23 0.21 -20.14
C ALA A 188 22.48 1.67 -19.70
N ILE A 189 22.34 1.97 -18.41
CA ILE A 189 22.63 3.28 -17.82
C ILE A 189 24.12 3.38 -17.39
N LEU A 190 24.80 2.24 -17.27
CA LEU A 190 26.20 2.16 -16.84
C LEU A 190 27.10 2.05 -18.08
N VAL A 191 27.99 3.03 -18.28
CA VAL A 191 28.84 3.11 -19.48
C VAL A 191 30.18 2.39 -19.28
N ASP A 192 30.85 2.67 -18.16
CA ASP A 192 32.22 2.20 -17.92
C ASP A 192 32.30 1.08 -16.87
N ASP A 193 31.33 0.97 -15.97
CA ASP A 193 31.33 0.03 -14.84
C ASP A 193 30.01 -0.75 -14.79
N PHE A 194 29.99 -1.92 -15.44
CA PHE A 194 28.82 -2.77 -15.50
C PHE A 194 28.60 -3.50 -14.17
N LEU A 195 27.35 -3.50 -13.71
CA LEU A 195 26.94 -4.26 -12.53
C LEU A 195 26.91 -5.75 -12.86
N ALA A 196 27.74 -6.53 -12.17
CA ALA A 196 27.77 -7.99 -12.31
C ALA A 196 26.42 -8.62 -11.88
N TRP A 197 26.03 -9.71 -12.53
CA TRP A 197 24.75 -10.39 -12.27
C TRP A 197 24.57 -10.81 -10.80
N GLU A 198 25.59 -11.41 -10.19
CA GLU A 198 25.51 -11.85 -8.79
C GLU A 198 25.31 -10.68 -7.83
N GLU A 199 26.01 -9.57 -8.08
CA GLU A 199 25.88 -8.36 -7.29
C GLU A 199 24.50 -7.72 -7.48
N PHE A 200 24.00 -7.68 -8.71
CA PHE A 200 22.63 -7.25 -9.01
C PHE A 200 21.61 -8.07 -8.23
N LEU A 201 21.73 -9.41 -8.21
CA LEU A 201 20.81 -10.26 -7.46
C LEU A 201 20.85 -9.96 -5.96
N GLN A 202 22.03 -9.72 -5.39
CA GLN A 202 22.17 -9.32 -3.99
C GLN A 202 21.49 -7.98 -3.70
N ARG A 203 21.74 -6.98 -4.55
CA ARG A 203 21.11 -5.65 -4.46
C ARG A 203 19.59 -5.73 -4.63
N PHE A 204 19.10 -6.51 -5.59
CA PHE A 204 17.68 -6.71 -5.84
C PHE A 204 16.97 -7.38 -4.66
N ARG A 205 17.59 -8.36 -4.01
CA ARG A 205 17.04 -8.99 -2.78
C ARG A 205 16.85 -7.99 -1.64
N LEU A 206 17.60 -6.88 -1.61
CA LEU A 206 17.38 -5.83 -0.61
C LEU A 206 16.00 -5.17 -0.76
N LEU A 207 15.43 -5.17 -1.96
CA LEU A 207 14.11 -4.61 -2.28
C LEU A 207 12.94 -5.58 -2.03
N SER A 208 13.22 -6.79 -1.52
CA SER A 208 12.18 -7.75 -1.15
C SER A 208 11.21 -7.11 -0.14
N GLY A 209 9.91 -7.19 -0.43
CA GLY A 209 8.85 -6.58 0.37
C GLY A 209 8.53 -5.12 0.01
N PHE A 210 9.38 -4.44 -0.78
CA PHE A 210 9.06 -3.14 -1.39
C PHE A 210 8.51 -3.31 -2.81
N LEU A 211 9.10 -4.24 -3.58
CA LEU A 211 8.61 -4.60 -4.90
C LEU A 211 7.60 -5.75 -4.79
N VAL A 212 6.45 -5.57 -5.44
CA VAL A 212 5.41 -6.60 -5.53
C VAL A 212 5.53 -7.31 -6.88
N LYS A 213 5.67 -8.63 -6.84
CA LYS A 213 5.63 -9.45 -8.05
C LYS A 213 4.19 -9.46 -8.57
N ARG A 214 3.97 -8.93 -9.77
CA ARG A 214 2.72 -9.16 -10.52
C ARG A 214 2.85 -10.56 -11.18
N LEU A 215 1.94 -11.46 -10.80
CA LEU A 215 1.85 -12.82 -11.33
C LEU A 215 0.95 -12.84 -12.57
#